data_AF-A0A7L2JBW6-F1
#
_entry.id   AF-A0A7L2JBW6-F1
#
_cell.length_a   1.000
_cell.length_b   1.000
_cell.length_c   1.000
_cell.angle_alpha   90.00
_cell.angle_beta   90.00
_cell.angle_gamma   90.00
#
_symmetry.space_group_name_H-M   'P 1'
#
loop_
_entity.id
_entity.type
_entity.pdbx_description
1 polymer ?
#
loop_
_entity_poly.entity_id
_entity_poly.type
_entity_poly.pdbx_seq_one_letter_code
_entity_poly.pdbx_strand_id
1 'polypeptide(L)'
;MAWALFSGRSLRTANPERILDTDRELRAALDNRILLLLFRQPRCPRCREFEPHLRRFWGRLTDPARVERAQQVGLVYVGHDRCEQEHLEYLRDMARAWVALPYGDGFGRELQQRFGVSELPSVVVLAPSGSVLVPNAVREIRDLGISCFQNWKEAAELVDRNFQEREEFQGWPRRSLTDPLRRLKYRLWDREEEEGEKEEEERRE
;
A
#
# COMPACT_ATOMS: atom_id res chain seq x y z
N MET A 1 17.51 -1.73 8.14
CA MET A 1 16.13 -2.10 7.75
C MET A 1 15.54 -0.97 6.92
N ALA A 2 14.80 -1.27 5.87
CA ALA A 2 14.30 -0.27 4.92
C ALA A 2 13.29 0.70 5.54
N TRP A 3 12.41 0.23 6.44
CA TRP A 3 11.43 1.08 7.12
C TRP A 3 12.10 2.22 7.92
N ALA A 4 13.32 2.00 8.41
CA ALA A 4 14.04 2.97 9.23
C ALA A 4 14.41 4.26 8.47
N LEU A 5 14.32 4.25 7.12
CA LEU A 5 14.41 5.47 6.33
C LEU A 5 13.34 6.50 6.73
N PHE A 6 12.20 6.04 7.24
CA PHE A 6 11.06 6.87 7.63
C PHE A 6 10.94 7.06 9.14
N SER A 7 11.90 6.57 9.94
CA SER A 7 11.84 6.73 11.40
C SER A 7 11.86 8.22 11.78
N GLY A 8 10.98 8.60 12.70
CA GLY A 8 10.76 10.01 13.08
C GLY A 8 10.10 10.87 12.00
N ARG A 9 9.54 10.27 10.93
CA ARG A 9 8.77 10.96 9.89
C ARG A 9 7.31 10.52 9.95
N SER A 10 6.42 11.35 9.41
CA SER A 10 5.02 10.98 9.22
C SER A 10 4.76 10.54 7.79
N LEU A 11 3.95 9.50 7.61
CA LEU A 11 3.45 9.05 6.30
C LEU A 11 1.93 9.20 6.24
N ARG A 12 1.39 9.59 5.09
CA ARG A 12 -0.05 9.65 4.85
C ARG A 12 -0.54 8.34 4.23
N THR A 13 -1.76 7.93 4.58
CA THR A 13 -2.42 6.80 3.92
C THR A 13 -3.41 7.29 2.85
N ALA A 14 -4.09 6.36 2.17
CA ALA A 14 -5.10 6.71 1.16
C ALA A 14 -6.29 7.48 1.77
N ASN A 15 -6.51 7.28 3.07
CA ASN A 15 -7.41 8.13 3.83
C ASN A 15 -6.65 9.40 4.25
N PRO A 16 -7.05 10.59 3.77
CA PRO A 16 -6.35 11.84 4.05
C PRO A 16 -6.27 12.19 5.54
N GLU A 17 -7.21 11.72 6.35
CA GLU A 17 -7.25 11.94 7.81
C GLU A 17 -6.32 11.00 8.58
N ARG A 18 -5.88 9.89 7.98
CA ARG A 18 -5.03 8.91 8.65
C ARG A 18 -3.57 9.12 8.29
N ILE A 19 -2.80 9.44 9.33
CA ILE A 19 -1.36 9.65 9.31
C ILE A 19 -0.71 8.54 10.15
N LEU A 20 0.43 8.03 9.70
CA LEU A 20 1.30 7.11 10.43
C LEU A 20 2.48 7.94 10.93
N ASP A 21 2.47 8.31 12.20
CA ASP A 21 3.48 9.17 12.83
C ASP A 21 4.29 8.45 13.91
N THR A 22 3.87 7.25 14.31
CA THR A 22 4.60 6.42 15.26
C THR A 22 5.45 5.36 14.57
N ASP A 23 6.63 5.08 15.15
CA ASP A 23 7.50 3.97 14.71
C ASP A 23 6.77 2.62 14.66
N ARG A 24 5.80 2.40 15.56
CA ARG A 24 5.00 1.18 15.59
C ARG A 24 4.14 1.03 14.33
N GLU A 25 3.49 2.11 13.90
CA GLU A 25 2.65 2.11 12.69
C GLU A 25 3.50 2.02 11.42
N LEU A 26 4.62 2.74 11.38
CA LEU A 26 5.57 2.65 10.27
C LEU A 26 6.10 1.23 10.11
N ARG A 27 6.46 0.56 11.22
CA ARG A 27 6.87 -0.85 11.22
C ARG A 27 5.74 -1.76 10.75
N ALA A 28 4.52 -1.59 11.26
CA ALA A 28 3.37 -2.38 10.82
C ALA A 28 3.09 -2.21 9.31
N ALA A 29 3.40 -1.05 8.72
CA ALA A 29 3.21 -0.77 7.31
C ALA A 29 4.39 -1.21 6.42
N LEU A 30 5.64 -1.21 6.92
CA LEU A 30 6.83 -1.29 6.08
C LEU A 30 7.88 -2.34 6.52
N ASP A 31 7.82 -2.83 7.77
CA ASP A 31 8.86 -3.73 8.28
C ASP A 31 8.75 -5.13 7.67
N ASN A 32 9.90 -5.76 7.43
CA ASN A 32 10.02 -7.06 6.77
C ASN A 32 9.34 -7.15 5.38
N ARG A 33 9.24 -6.03 4.66
CA ARG A 33 8.70 -5.93 3.31
C ARG A 33 9.73 -5.42 2.32
N ILE A 34 9.67 -5.90 1.08
CA ILE A 34 10.30 -5.26 -0.07
C ILE A 34 9.58 -3.93 -0.27
N LEU A 35 10.32 -2.82 -0.21
CA LEU A 35 9.73 -1.48 -0.33
C LEU A 35 9.90 -0.95 -1.75
N LEU A 36 8.81 -0.45 -2.31
CA LEU A 36 8.77 0.25 -3.58
C LEU A 36 8.66 1.76 -3.29
N LEU A 37 9.69 2.52 -3.61
CA LEU A 37 9.64 3.98 -3.59
C LEU A 37 9.19 4.46 -4.96
N LEU A 38 7.94 4.91 -5.05
CA LEU A 38 7.34 5.40 -6.29
C LEU A 38 7.56 6.90 -6.41
N PHE A 39 8.47 7.30 -7.29
CA PHE A 39 8.68 8.69 -7.68
C PHE A 39 7.81 9.01 -8.88
N ARG A 40 6.89 9.97 -8.72
CA ARG A 40 5.91 10.34 -9.75
C ARG A 40 5.54 11.81 -9.68
N GLN A 41 5.04 12.32 -10.81
CA GLN A 41 4.32 13.60 -10.90
C GLN A 41 2.96 13.41 -11.62
N PRO A 42 1.85 14.04 -11.17
CA PRO A 42 0.50 13.87 -11.74
C PRO A 42 0.38 14.26 -13.22
N ARG A 43 1.04 15.35 -13.63
CA ARG A 43 0.97 15.88 -15.01
C ARG A 43 1.98 15.24 -15.96
N CYS A 44 2.70 14.20 -15.56
CA CYS A 44 3.68 13.52 -16.40
C CYS A 44 3.01 12.46 -17.31
N PRO A 45 3.13 12.55 -18.64
CA PRO A 45 2.54 11.55 -19.57
C PRO A 45 3.04 10.13 -19.33
N ARG A 46 4.36 9.96 -19.13
CA ARG A 46 4.97 8.64 -18.85
C ARG A 46 4.45 8.05 -17.54
N CYS A 47 4.14 8.88 -16.54
CA CYS A 47 3.55 8.42 -15.28
C CYS A 47 2.13 7.90 -15.48
N ARG A 48 1.32 8.58 -16.30
CA ARG A 48 -0.06 8.14 -16.61
C ARG A 48 -0.09 6.84 -17.41
N GLU A 49 0.86 6.63 -18.32
CA GLU A 49 0.99 5.39 -19.08
C GLU A 49 1.44 4.21 -18.20
N PHE A 50 2.30 4.47 -17.21
CA PHE A 50 2.78 3.45 -16.29
C PHE A 50 1.76 3.06 -15.22
N GLU A 51 0.90 3.98 -14.79
CA GLU A 51 -0.04 3.77 -13.68
C GLU A 51 -0.89 2.49 -13.78
N PRO A 52 -1.52 2.15 -14.94
CA PRO A 52 -2.30 0.93 -15.06
C PRO A 52 -1.46 -0.34 -14.87
N HIS A 53 -0.20 -0.31 -15.29
CA HIS A 53 0.73 -1.43 -15.10
C HIS A 53 1.06 -1.61 -13.62
N LEU A 54 1.35 -0.51 -12.92
CA LEU A 54 1.61 -0.53 -11.48
C LEU A 54 0.39 -1.01 -10.68
N ARG A 55 -0.80 -0.50 -10.98
CA ARG A 55 -2.05 -0.92 -10.31
C ARG A 55 -2.36 -2.40 -10.55
N ARG A 56 -2.16 -2.89 -11.78
CA ARG A 56 -2.33 -4.32 -12.11
C ARG A 56 -1.29 -5.18 -11.40
N PHE A 57 -0.04 -4.74 -11.36
CA PHE A 57 1.04 -5.40 -10.65
C PHE A 57 0.73 -5.50 -9.16
N TRP A 58 0.41 -4.36 -8.54
CA TRP A 58 0.01 -4.29 -7.13
C TRP A 58 -1.22 -5.14 -6.85
N GLY A 59 -2.27 -5.03 -7.65
CA GLY A 59 -3.50 -5.80 -7.44
C GLY A 59 -3.26 -7.31 -7.50
N ARG A 60 -2.49 -7.79 -8.48
CA ARG A 60 -2.12 -9.22 -8.58
C ARG A 60 -1.24 -9.69 -7.44
N LEU A 61 -0.38 -8.79 -6.96
CA LEU A 61 0.37 -9.02 -5.76
C LEU A 61 -0.63 -9.10 -4.59
N THR A 62 -1.37 -8.07 -4.23
CA THR A 62 -2.12 -8.05 -2.96
C THR A 62 -3.46 -8.80 -2.94
N ASP A 63 -3.86 -9.47 -4.02
CA ASP A 63 -5.13 -10.19 -4.12
C ASP A 63 -5.19 -11.39 -3.15
N PRO A 64 -6.07 -11.36 -2.11
CA PRO A 64 -6.18 -12.45 -1.15
C PRO A 64 -6.56 -13.80 -1.78
N ALA A 65 -7.22 -13.79 -2.95
CA ALA A 65 -7.58 -15.01 -3.67
C ALA A 65 -6.36 -15.68 -4.34
N ARG A 66 -5.25 -14.94 -4.50
CA ARG A 66 -4.04 -15.41 -5.20
C ARG A 66 -2.85 -15.62 -4.27
N VAL A 67 -2.95 -15.18 -3.02
CA VAL A 67 -1.82 -15.19 -2.10
C VAL A 67 -2.19 -15.77 -0.76
N GLU A 68 -1.47 -16.82 -0.36
CA GLU A 68 -1.67 -17.52 0.90
C GLU A 68 -1.21 -16.71 2.14
N ARG A 69 -0.40 -15.67 1.97
CA ARG A 69 0.11 -14.82 3.07
C ARG A 69 0.01 -13.34 2.70
N ALA A 70 -0.34 -12.49 3.66
CA ALA A 70 -0.28 -11.04 3.47
C ALA A 70 1.14 -10.65 3.01
N GLN A 71 1.23 -9.91 1.91
CA GLN A 71 2.47 -9.84 1.16
C GLN A 71 3.56 -8.98 1.81
N GLN A 72 4.78 -9.46 1.61
CA GLN A 72 6.05 -8.82 1.93
C GLN A 72 6.37 -7.66 0.96
N VAL A 73 5.38 -6.87 0.54
CA VAL A 73 5.59 -5.70 -0.31
C VAL A 73 4.92 -4.47 0.30
N GLY A 74 5.66 -3.36 0.36
CA GLY A 74 5.17 -2.06 0.77
C GLY A 74 5.43 -1.05 -0.35
N LEU A 75 4.56 -0.05 -0.49
CA LEU A 75 4.76 1.02 -1.46
C LEU A 75 4.66 2.37 -0.76
N VAL A 76 5.70 3.18 -0.95
CA VAL A 76 5.75 4.57 -0.49
C VAL A 76 5.73 5.49 -1.71
N TYR A 77 4.68 6.28 -1.83
CA TYR A 77 4.56 7.34 -2.83
C TYR A 77 5.42 8.54 -2.42
N VAL A 78 6.31 8.92 -3.33
CA VAL A 78 7.18 10.09 -3.24
C VAL A 78 6.76 11.06 -4.34
N GLY A 79 5.83 11.95 -3.99
CA GLY A 79 5.22 12.88 -4.93
C GLY A 79 6.10 14.08 -5.26
N HIS A 80 6.21 14.40 -6.54
CA HIS A 80 6.77 15.65 -7.07
C HIS A 80 5.64 16.59 -7.54
N ASP A 81 4.60 16.69 -6.71
CA ASP A 81 3.39 17.47 -6.97
C ASP A 81 3.68 18.97 -6.94
N ARG A 82 2.95 19.77 -7.73
CA ARG A 82 3.15 21.23 -7.78
C ARG A 82 2.36 21.98 -6.72
N CYS A 83 1.27 21.38 -6.26
CA CYS A 83 0.41 21.90 -5.21
C CYS A 83 -0.13 20.75 -4.35
N GLU A 84 -0.61 21.09 -3.16
CA GLU A 84 -1.18 20.14 -2.21
C GLU A 84 -2.46 19.50 -2.75
N GLN A 85 -3.26 20.23 -3.52
CA GLN A 85 -4.50 19.72 -4.10
C GLN A 85 -4.24 18.52 -5.02
N GLU A 86 -3.25 18.63 -5.92
CA GLU A 86 -2.84 17.54 -6.81
C GLU A 86 -2.37 16.31 -6.03
N HIS A 87 -1.63 16.53 -4.94
CA HIS A 87 -1.16 15.47 -4.06
C HIS A 87 -2.34 14.74 -3.40
N LEU A 88 -3.25 15.49 -2.78
CA LEU A 88 -4.42 14.94 -2.09
C LEU A 88 -5.36 14.19 -3.03
N GLU A 89 -5.56 14.69 -4.25
CA GLU A 89 -6.33 14.00 -5.30
C GLU A 89 -5.72 12.63 -5.59
N TYR A 90 -4.39 12.55 -5.70
CA TYR A 90 -3.73 11.27 -5.93
C TYR A 90 -3.80 10.33 -4.71
N LEU A 91 -3.65 10.85 -3.49
CA LEU A 91 -3.81 10.05 -2.27
C LEU A 91 -5.19 9.40 -2.19
N ARG A 92 -6.25 10.09 -2.63
CA ARG A 92 -7.61 9.53 -2.63
C ARG A 92 -7.80 8.39 -3.64
N ASP A 93 -7.07 8.45 -4.76
CA ASP A 93 -7.12 7.43 -5.81
C ASP A 93 -6.19 6.23 -5.51
N MET A 94 -5.21 6.39 -4.61
CA MET A 94 -4.22 5.35 -4.35
C MET A 94 -4.80 4.13 -3.61
N ALA A 95 -4.15 2.97 -3.75
CA ALA A 95 -4.62 1.75 -3.10
C ALA A 95 -4.52 1.87 -1.57
N ARG A 96 -5.47 1.27 -0.83
CA ARG A 96 -5.62 1.41 0.64
C ARG A 96 -4.40 1.02 1.48
N ALA A 97 -3.48 0.25 0.92
CA ALA A 97 -2.25 -0.22 1.58
C ALA A 97 -1.01 0.60 1.21
N TRP A 98 -1.13 1.57 0.30
CA TRP A 98 -0.04 2.48 -0.03
C TRP A 98 0.06 3.56 1.03
N VAL A 99 1.28 4.02 1.24
CA VAL A 99 1.57 5.17 2.07
C VAL A 99 2.30 6.21 1.25
N ALA A 100 2.29 7.46 1.68
CA ALA A 100 2.85 8.57 0.94
C ALA A 100 3.61 9.51 1.86
N LEU A 101 4.65 10.16 1.33
CA LEU A 101 5.24 11.30 2.02
C LEU A 101 4.27 12.48 2.03
N PRO A 102 4.22 13.27 3.11
CA PRO A 102 3.46 14.51 3.14
C PRO A 102 3.87 15.45 2.01
N TYR A 103 2.91 16.19 1.47
CA TYR A 103 3.20 17.23 0.49
C TYR A 103 4.19 18.27 1.06
N GLY A 104 5.15 18.68 0.24
CA GLY A 104 6.14 19.70 0.63
C GLY A 104 7.24 19.19 1.58
N ASP A 105 7.27 17.90 1.94
CA ASP A 105 8.37 17.34 2.72
C ASP A 105 9.67 17.35 1.89
N GLY A 106 10.70 18.03 2.40
CA GLY A 106 12.03 18.07 1.79
C GLY A 106 12.66 16.67 1.64
N PHE A 107 12.18 15.68 2.40
CA PHE A 107 12.64 14.30 2.32
C PHE A 107 12.46 13.66 0.96
N GLY A 108 11.37 13.98 0.25
CA GLY A 108 11.15 13.41 -1.09
C GLY A 108 12.31 13.75 -2.04
N ARG A 109 12.84 14.97 -1.92
CA ARG A 109 14.01 15.43 -2.68
C ARG A 109 15.31 14.77 -2.20
N GLU A 110 15.47 14.58 -0.89
CA GLU A 110 16.60 13.84 -0.32
C GLU A 110 16.65 12.40 -0.84
N LEU A 111 15.50 11.69 -0.83
CA LEU A 111 15.39 10.34 -1.38
C LEU A 111 15.68 10.32 -2.89
N GLN A 112 15.16 11.29 -3.64
CA GLN A 112 15.42 11.39 -5.07
C GLN A 112 16.93 11.50 -5.36
N GLN A 113 17.65 12.34 -4.60
CA GLN A 113 19.10 12.50 -4.72
C GLN A 113 19.84 11.25 -4.26
N ARG A 114 19.47 10.70 -3.10
CA ARG A 114 20.10 9.51 -2.50
C ARG A 114 20.06 8.30 -3.41
N PHE A 115 18.96 8.10 -4.13
CA PHE A 115 18.78 6.98 -5.06
C PHE A 115 19.06 7.32 -6.52
N GLY A 116 19.54 8.54 -6.81
CA GLY A 116 19.94 8.95 -8.17
C GLY A 116 18.79 8.97 -9.17
N VAL A 117 17.57 9.33 -8.74
CA VAL A 117 16.38 9.33 -9.60
C VAL A 117 16.40 10.56 -10.52
N SER A 118 16.74 10.32 -11.79
CA SER A 118 16.84 11.35 -12.83
C SER A 118 15.60 11.48 -13.71
N GLU A 119 14.76 10.44 -13.81
CA GLU A 119 13.57 10.43 -14.66
C GLU A 119 12.32 9.96 -13.90
N LEU A 120 11.15 10.43 -14.35
CA LEU A 120 9.84 10.05 -13.81
C LEU A 120 8.99 9.35 -14.89
N PRO A 121 8.22 8.31 -14.54
CA PRO A 121 8.18 7.68 -13.23
C PRO A 121 9.46 6.88 -12.95
N SER A 122 9.78 6.70 -11.68
CA SER A 122 10.81 5.75 -11.23
C SER A 122 10.30 4.95 -10.04
N VAL A 123 10.64 3.68 -10.00
CA VAL A 123 10.32 2.79 -8.87
C VAL A 123 11.62 2.20 -8.34
N VAL A 124 12.11 2.72 -7.21
CA VAL A 124 13.27 2.14 -6.53
C VAL A 124 12.79 0.98 -5.67
N VAL A 125 13.42 -0.18 -5.81
CA VAL A 125 13.08 -1.40 -5.06
C VAL A 125 14.13 -1.62 -3.98
N LEU A 126 13.69 -1.65 -2.72
CA LEU A 126 14.54 -1.89 -1.56
C LEU A 126 14.23 -3.26 -0.94
N ALA A 127 15.28 -4.00 -0.59
CA ALA A 127 15.14 -5.18 0.25
C ALA A 127 14.75 -4.78 1.68
N PRO A 128 14.19 -5.68 2.51
CA PRO A 128 13.87 -5.36 3.91
C PRO A 128 15.05 -4.87 4.75
N SER A 129 16.28 -5.28 4.38
CA SER A 129 17.52 -4.79 4.99
C SER A 129 17.75 -3.29 4.76
N GLY A 130 17.23 -2.73 3.67
CA GLY A 130 17.47 -1.37 3.19
C GLY A 130 18.44 -1.29 2.01
N SER A 131 18.98 -2.42 1.52
CA SER A 131 19.77 -2.44 0.29
C SER A 131 18.90 -2.22 -0.95
N VAL A 132 19.46 -1.56 -1.97
CA VAL A 132 18.78 -1.37 -3.26
C VAL A 132 18.88 -2.68 -4.06
N LEU A 133 17.72 -3.25 -4.40
CA LEU A 133 17.64 -4.41 -5.30
C LEU A 133 17.63 -3.94 -6.76
N VAL A 134 16.78 -2.95 -7.05
CA VAL A 134 16.63 -2.40 -8.41
C VAL A 134 16.51 -0.87 -8.31
N PRO A 135 17.36 -0.10 -8.99
CA PRO A 135 17.32 1.36 -8.93
C PRO A 135 16.12 1.96 -9.69
N ASN A 136 15.64 1.31 -10.75
CA ASN A 136 14.40 1.70 -11.43
C ASN A 136 13.69 0.48 -12.05
N ALA A 137 12.63 0.02 -11.39
CA ALA A 137 11.86 -1.16 -11.78
C ALA A 137 10.72 -0.88 -12.78
N VAL A 138 10.57 0.34 -13.31
CA VAL A 138 9.46 0.68 -14.23
C VAL A 138 9.40 -0.25 -15.43
N ARG A 139 10.54 -0.55 -16.05
CA ARG A 139 10.63 -1.49 -17.18
C ARG A 139 10.30 -2.92 -16.77
N GLU A 140 10.86 -3.41 -15.67
CA GLU A 140 10.60 -4.76 -15.17
C GLU A 140 9.11 -4.98 -14.85
N ILE A 141 8.47 -4.01 -14.18
CA ILE A 141 7.04 -4.09 -13.85
C ILE A 141 6.18 -4.12 -15.12
N ARG A 142 6.53 -3.29 -16.12
CA ARG A 142 5.79 -3.22 -17.39
C ARG A 142 5.96 -4.50 -18.22
N ASP A 143 7.19 -4.98 -18.35
CA ASP A 143 7.54 -6.02 -19.31
C ASP A 143 7.38 -7.44 -18.71
N LEU A 144 7.71 -7.64 -17.43
CA LEU A 144 7.66 -8.94 -16.73
C LEU A 144 6.44 -9.08 -15.81
N GLY A 145 5.80 -7.98 -15.41
CA GLY A 145 4.67 -8.01 -14.48
C GLY A 145 5.05 -8.65 -13.14
N ILE A 146 4.25 -9.59 -12.65
CA ILE A 146 4.46 -10.21 -11.32
C ILE A 146 5.73 -11.08 -11.25
N SER A 147 6.29 -11.50 -12.38
CA SER A 147 7.45 -12.40 -12.40
C SER A 147 8.71 -11.72 -11.87
N CYS A 148 8.88 -10.41 -12.06
CA CYS A 148 10.03 -9.68 -11.52
C CYS A 148 10.06 -9.71 -9.98
N PHE A 149 8.89 -9.78 -9.33
CA PHE A 149 8.80 -9.84 -7.88
C PHE A 149 9.42 -11.12 -7.30
N GLN A 150 9.41 -12.24 -8.04
CA GLN A 150 10.08 -13.47 -7.62
C GLN A 150 11.60 -13.27 -7.57
N ASN A 151 12.17 -12.66 -8.62
CA ASN A 151 13.58 -12.32 -8.68
C ASN A 151 13.99 -11.40 -7.52
N TRP A 152 13.14 -10.42 -7.17
CA TRP A 152 13.42 -9.51 -6.04
C TRP A 152 13.39 -10.25 -4.69
N LYS A 153 12.49 -11.22 -4.51
CA LYS A 153 12.45 -12.03 -3.28
C LYS A 153 13.69 -12.91 -3.13
N GLU A 154 14.14 -13.52 -4.24
CA GLU A 154 15.37 -14.32 -4.26
C GLU A 154 16.59 -13.45 -3.96
N ALA A 155 16.71 -12.29 -4.62
CA ALA A 155 17.80 -11.34 -4.39
C ALA A 155 17.78 -10.72 -2.98
N ALA A 156 16.61 -10.62 -2.35
CA ALA A 156 16.48 -10.18 -0.97
C ALA A 156 16.79 -11.28 0.06
N GLU A 157 17.16 -12.49 -0.39
CA GLU A 157 17.39 -13.69 0.43
C GLU A 157 16.18 -13.98 1.34
N LEU A 158 14.96 -13.68 0.87
CA LEU A 158 13.73 -13.89 1.63
C LEU A 158 13.23 -15.34 1.55
N VAL A 159 13.93 -16.19 0.81
CA VAL A 159 13.61 -17.62 0.67
C VAL A 159 13.72 -18.33 2.03
N ASP A 160 14.64 -17.89 2.91
CA ASP A 160 14.89 -18.50 4.23
C ASP A 160 14.21 -17.81 5.43
N ARG A 161 13.64 -16.60 5.25
CA ARG A 161 12.94 -15.86 6.33
C ARG A 161 11.45 -16.14 6.41
N ASN A 162 11.01 -17.27 5.84
CA ASN A 162 9.62 -17.75 5.84
C ASN A 162 9.05 -18.14 7.22
N PHE A 163 9.78 -17.84 8.31
CA PHE A 163 9.45 -18.17 9.70
C PHE A 163 8.74 -17.05 10.50
N GLN A 164 8.39 -15.92 9.88
CA GLN A 164 7.47 -14.99 10.54
C GLN A 164 6.03 -15.48 10.34
N GLU A 165 5.40 -15.88 11.45
CA GLU A 165 3.99 -16.22 11.49
C GLU A 165 3.16 -15.07 10.91
N ARG A 166 2.02 -15.43 10.30
CA ARG A 166 1.05 -14.46 9.83
C ARG A 166 0.79 -13.46 10.95
N GLU A 167 1.07 -12.18 10.73
CA GLU A 167 0.34 -11.15 11.45
C GLU A 167 -1.11 -11.31 11.01
N GLU A 168 -1.85 -12.11 11.79
CA GLU A 168 -3.29 -12.23 11.67
C GLU A 168 -3.83 -10.81 11.73
N PHE A 169 -4.28 -10.31 10.57
CA PHE A 169 -5.04 -9.09 10.47
C PHE A 169 -6.16 -9.14 11.52
N GLN A 170 -5.98 -8.40 12.62
CA GLN A 170 -7.05 -8.14 13.59
C GLN A 170 -8.03 -7.18 12.91
N GLY A 171 -8.88 -7.72 12.03
CA GLY A 171 -9.74 -6.90 11.18
C GLY A 171 -10.89 -7.63 10.49
N TRP A 172 -10.94 -8.96 10.51
CA TRP A 172 -12.21 -9.67 10.36
C TRP A 172 -12.42 -10.53 11.60
N PRO A 173 -13.59 -10.43 12.27
CA PRO A 173 -13.88 -11.41 13.30
C PRO A 173 -13.85 -12.76 12.59
N ARG A 174 -12.99 -13.68 13.05
CA ARG A 174 -13.15 -15.09 12.75
C ARG A 174 -14.54 -15.47 13.25
N ARG A 175 -15.54 -15.36 12.38
CA ARG A 175 -16.87 -15.84 12.68
C ARG A 175 -16.70 -17.34 12.86
N SER A 176 -17.01 -17.80 14.07
CA SER A 176 -17.02 -19.21 14.41
C SER A 176 -17.72 -19.99 13.29
N LEU A 177 -17.30 -21.22 12.98
CA LEU A 177 -18.06 -22.10 12.07
C LEU A 177 -19.52 -22.28 12.52
N THR A 178 -19.80 -22.03 13.80
CA THR A 178 -21.14 -22.06 14.39
C THR A 178 -21.86 -20.71 14.37
N ASP A 179 -21.29 -19.65 13.81
CA ASP A 179 -21.90 -18.32 13.72
C ASP A 179 -23.21 -18.33 12.88
N PRO A 180 -23.29 -19.05 11.75
CA PRO A 180 -24.57 -19.24 11.03
C PRO A 180 -25.63 -19.92 11.90
N LEU A 181 -25.24 -20.91 12.71
CA LEU A 181 -26.14 -21.65 13.60
C LEU A 181 -26.56 -20.82 14.82
N ARG A 182 -25.67 -19.97 15.35
CA ARG A 182 -26.02 -19.02 16.43
C ARG A 182 -26.98 -17.96 15.95
N ARG A 183 -26.79 -17.41 14.74
CA ARG A 183 -27.72 -16.44 14.16
C ARG A 183 -29.11 -17.04 13.98
N LEU A 184 -29.19 -18.30 13.53
CA LEU A 184 -30.46 -19.03 13.44
C LEU A 184 -31.08 -19.30 14.82
N LYS A 185 -30.25 -19.65 15.82
CA LYS A 185 -30.70 -19.96 17.19
C LYS A 185 -31.19 -18.72 17.95
N TYR A 186 -30.51 -17.58 17.79
CA TYR A 186 -30.80 -16.35 18.53
C TYR A 186 -31.61 -15.32 17.73
N ARG A 187 -31.98 -15.63 16.48
CA ARG A 187 -32.74 -14.75 15.55
C ARG A 187 -32.27 -13.29 15.61
N LEU A 188 -30.97 -13.08 15.48
CA LEU A 188 -30.41 -11.74 15.28
C LEU A 188 -30.54 -11.41 13.79
N TRP A 189 -31.78 -11.14 13.35
CA TRP A 189 -32.05 -10.44 12.09
C TRP A 189 -32.04 -8.93 12.33
N ASP A 190 -31.75 -8.23 11.26
CA ASP A 190 -31.10 -6.93 11.20
C ASP A 190 -31.91 -5.80 11.85
N ARG A 191 -31.34 -5.21 12.91
CA ARG A 191 -31.79 -3.92 13.43
C ARG A 191 -31.25 -2.74 12.61
N GLU A 192 -30.26 -2.99 11.75
CA GLU A 192 -29.65 -1.97 10.88
C GLU A 192 -30.39 -1.83 9.54
N GLU A 193 -31.16 -2.84 9.09
CA GLU A 193 -32.01 -2.72 7.89
C GLU A 193 -33.34 -1.99 8.17
N GLU A 194 -33.90 -2.09 9.38
CA GLU A 194 -35.14 -1.37 9.76
C GLU A 194 -34.96 0.15 9.98
N GLU A 195 -33.74 0.63 10.25
CA GLU A 195 -33.47 2.08 10.41
C GLU A 195 -33.26 2.77 9.05
N GLY A 196 -32.72 2.05 8.05
CA GLY A 196 -32.54 2.58 6.69
C GLY A 196 -33.85 2.72 5.89
N GLU A 197 -34.80 1.80 6.08
CA GLU A 197 -36.09 1.87 5.38
C GLU A 197 -37.01 2.99 5.92
N LYS A 198 -36.86 3.38 7.19
CA LYS A 198 -37.64 4.48 7.78
C LYS A 198 -37.17 5.88 7.34
N GLU A 199 -35.87 6.08 7.14
CA GLU A 199 -35.35 7.37 6.65
C GLU A 199 -35.65 7.60 5.16
N GLU A 200 -35.84 6.55 4.36
CA GLU A 200 -36.21 6.67 2.95
C GLU A 200 -37.70 7.01 2.73
N GLU A 201 -38.56 6.66 3.70
CA GLU A 201 -39.99 6.98 3.69
C GLU A 201 -40.28 8.44 4.09
N GLU A 202 -39.54 9.01 5.06
CA GLU A 202 -39.67 10.43 5.47
C GLU A 202 -39.14 11.45 4.43
N ARG A 203 -38.33 11.02 3.45
CA ARG A 203 -37.83 11.91 2.38
C ARG A 203 -38.73 11.99 1.14
N ARG A 204 -39.79 11.18 1.08
CA ARG A 204 -40.74 11.15 -0.05
C ARG A 204 -42.11 11.77 0.28
N GLU A 205 -42.31 12.29 1.49
CA GLU A 205 -43.47 13.11 1.88
C GLU A 205 -43.15 14.61 1.90
#